data_AF-A0A7L1GNN6-F1
#
_entry.id   AF-A0A7L1GNN6-F1
#
_cell.length_a   1.000
_cell.length_b   1.000
_cell.length_c   1.000
_cell.angle_alpha   90.00
_cell.angle_beta   90.00
_cell.angle_gamma   90.00
#
_symmetry.space_group_name_H-M   'P 1'
#
loop_
_entity.id
_entity.type
_entity.pdbx_description
1 polymer ?
#
loop_
_entity_poly.entity_id
_entity_poly.type
_entity_poly.pdbx_seq_one_letter_code
_entity_poly.pdbx_strand_id
1 'polypeptide(L)'
;IDFKVKAITFNDTRVKLQIWDTAGQERFHTLSTSYFRGAQGFVLVYDITNMDSFRSITTWLKDIYEKAGDEVDVILLGNKCDKESERVVPKQKGEKLAWEHGIPFFETSAKDNVNVEDAFSVLIEEILEK
;
A
#
# COMPACT_ATOMS: atom_id res chain seq x y z
N ILE A 1 10.74 7.47 -9.57
CA ILE A 1 10.88 6.31 -8.66
C ILE A 1 11.94 6.70 -7.66
N ASP A 2 11.60 6.70 -6.38
CA ASP A 2 12.54 6.92 -5.28
C ASP A 2 12.84 5.59 -4.60
N PHE A 3 14.07 5.42 -4.10
CA PHE A 3 14.49 4.19 -3.41
C PHE A 3 15.07 4.54 -2.05
N LYS A 4 14.53 3.91 -1.01
CA LYS A 4 14.98 4.13 0.36
C LYS A 4 15.22 2.81 1.08
N VAL A 5 16.28 2.80 1.89
CA VAL A 5 16.59 1.69 2.79
C VAL A 5 16.39 2.15 4.22
N LYS A 6 15.65 1.37 5.01
CA LYS A 6 15.47 1.60 6.46
C LYS A 6 15.74 0.29 7.21
N ALA A 7 16.72 0.31 8.11
CA ALA A 7 16.94 -0.79 9.03
C ALA A 7 16.08 -0.58 10.29
N ILE A 8 15.31 -1.59 10.66
CA ILE A 8 14.46 -1.59 11.86
C ILE A 8 14.71 -2.86 12.68
N THR A 9 14.26 -2.86 13.93
CA THR A 9 14.13 -4.08 14.74
C THR A 9 12.65 -4.33 14.95
N PHE A 10 12.16 -5.48 14.53
CA PHE A 10 10.76 -5.91 14.63
C PHE A 10 10.75 -7.26 15.34
N ASN A 11 10.08 -7.37 16.50
CA ASN A 11 10.06 -8.57 17.35
C ASN A 11 11.46 -9.19 17.55
N ASP A 12 12.42 -8.38 18.00
CA ASP A 12 13.85 -8.73 18.18
C ASP A 12 14.61 -9.18 16.90
N THR A 13 13.95 -9.17 15.76
CA THR A 13 14.53 -9.48 14.45
C THR A 13 14.96 -8.21 13.76
N ARG A 14 16.21 -8.15 13.29
CA ARG A 14 16.71 -7.02 12.49
C ARG A 14 16.24 -7.17 11.05
N VAL A 15 15.41 -6.24 10.60
CA VAL A 15 14.84 -6.22 9.26
C VAL A 15 15.41 -5.04 8.48
N LYS A 16 15.80 -5.27 7.23
CA LYS A 16 16.24 -4.23 6.30
C LYS A 16 15.16 -4.01 5.25
N LEU A 17 14.35 -2.97 5.46
CA LEU A 17 13.32 -2.57 4.50
C LEU A 17 13.98 -1.89 3.31
N GLN A 18 13.64 -2.38 2.12
CA GLN A 18 13.95 -1.78 0.84
C GLN A 18 12.63 -1.29 0.26
N ILE A 19 12.46 0.02 0.17
CA ILE A 19 11.18 0.65 -0.19
C ILE A 19 11.38 1.37 -1.52
N TRP A 20 10.54 1.02 -2.50
CA TRP A 20 10.48 1.65 -3.79
C TRP A 20 9.19 2.48 -3.89
N ASP A 21 9.32 3.80 -3.96
CA ASP A 21 8.19 4.69 -4.21
C ASP A 21 8.05 4.96 -5.71
N THR A 22 6.90 4.61 -6.25
CA THR A 22 6.56 4.71 -7.68
C THR A 22 5.58 5.85 -7.99
N ALA A 23 5.15 6.64 -6.98
CA ALA A 23 4.15 7.69 -7.14
C ALA A 23 4.53 8.71 -8.25
N GLY A 24 3.57 9.02 -9.13
CA GLY A 24 3.70 10.01 -10.19
C GLY A 24 4.38 9.51 -11.47
N GLN A 25 4.69 8.22 -11.59
CA GLN A 25 5.25 7.59 -12.79
C GLN A 25 4.34 6.51 -13.39
N GLU A 26 3.11 6.36 -12.88
CA GLU A 26 2.09 5.41 -13.34
C GLU A 26 1.69 5.59 -14.82
N ARG A 27 2.00 6.75 -15.43
CA ARG A 27 1.81 6.99 -16.87
C ARG A 27 2.72 6.11 -17.76
N PHE A 28 3.69 5.43 -17.16
CA PHE A 28 4.58 4.50 -17.85
C PHE A 28 4.36 3.07 -17.32
N HIS A 29 3.19 2.49 -17.61
CA HIS A 29 2.84 1.09 -17.31
C HIS A 29 3.99 0.08 -17.60
N THR A 30 4.84 0.36 -18.57
CA THR A 30 5.97 -0.49 -19.00
C THR A 30 7.16 -0.53 -18.01
N LEU A 31 7.38 0.52 -17.19
CA LEU A 31 8.51 0.55 -16.24
C LEU A 31 8.23 -0.26 -14.97
N SER A 32 6.98 -0.70 -14.78
CA SER A 32 6.48 -1.23 -13.50
C SER A 32 6.82 -2.71 -13.29
N THR A 33 6.86 -3.54 -14.34
CA THR A 33 6.98 -5.00 -14.23
C THR A 33 8.27 -5.49 -13.56
N SER A 34 9.39 -4.78 -13.68
CA SER A 34 10.65 -5.20 -13.04
C SER A 34 10.65 -5.07 -11.52
N TYR A 35 9.81 -4.18 -10.96
CA TYR A 35 9.75 -3.93 -9.51
C TYR A 35 8.78 -4.86 -8.78
N PHE A 36 7.87 -5.48 -9.53
CA PHE A 36 6.94 -6.47 -8.98
C PHE A 36 7.68 -7.77 -8.68
N ARG A 37 8.69 -8.08 -9.50
CA ARG A 37 9.49 -9.29 -9.35
C ARG A 37 10.45 -9.18 -8.17
N GLY A 38 10.20 -10.00 -7.14
CA GLY A 38 11.02 -10.04 -5.92
C GLY A 38 10.56 -9.10 -4.82
N ALA A 39 9.46 -8.35 -5.02
CA ALA A 39 8.78 -7.66 -3.94
C ALA A 39 8.12 -8.69 -3.01
N GLN A 40 8.28 -8.51 -1.70
CA GLN A 40 7.67 -9.37 -0.68
C GLN A 40 6.28 -8.85 -0.28
N GLY A 41 6.06 -7.54 -0.38
CA GLY A 41 4.74 -6.97 -0.22
C GLY A 41 4.59 -5.58 -0.84
N PHE A 42 3.34 -5.14 -0.93
CA PHE A 42 2.92 -3.92 -1.62
C PHE A 42 2.07 -3.05 -0.70
N VAL A 43 2.36 -1.75 -0.73
CA VAL A 43 1.51 -0.73 -0.11
C VAL A 43 0.70 -0.07 -1.22
N LEU A 44 -0.60 -0.35 -1.27
CA LEU A 44 -1.49 0.19 -2.29
C LEU A 44 -2.28 1.37 -1.73
N VAL A 45 -2.13 2.54 -2.35
CA VAL A 45 -2.61 3.79 -1.76
C VAL A 45 -3.60 4.49 -2.69
N TYR A 46 -4.74 4.92 -2.15
CA TYR A 46 -5.62 5.90 -2.79
C TYR A 46 -5.74 7.16 -1.93
N ASP A 47 -6.25 8.23 -2.53
CA ASP A 47 -6.55 9.50 -1.86
C ASP A 47 -8.05 9.57 -1.55
N ILE A 48 -8.42 9.77 -0.27
CA ILE A 48 -9.82 9.82 0.16
C ILE A 48 -10.61 10.98 -0.48
N THR A 49 -9.91 12.00 -1.01
CA THR A 49 -10.51 13.15 -1.70
C THR A 49 -10.54 12.96 -3.22
N ASN A 50 -10.15 11.78 -3.74
CA ASN A 50 -10.13 11.49 -5.18
C ASN A 50 -10.72 10.11 -5.49
N MET A 51 -11.97 10.09 -5.96
CA MET A 51 -12.69 8.86 -6.33
C MET A 51 -12.01 8.07 -7.45
N ASP A 52 -11.35 8.73 -8.40
CA ASP A 52 -10.70 8.04 -9.51
C ASP A 52 -9.46 7.28 -9.03
N SER A 53 -8.73 7.81 -8.06
CA SER A 53 -7.64 7.08 -7.41
C SER A 53 -8.11 5.79 -6.73
N PHE A 54 -9.29 5.82 -6.09
CA PHE A 54 -9.90 4.63 -5.49
C PHE A 54 -10.37 3.62 -6.55
N ARG A 55 -10.95 4.09 -7.66
CA ARG A 55 -11.38 3.21 -8.77
C ARG A 55 -10.22 2.44 -9.39
N SER A 56 -9.01 3.01 -9.41
CA SER A 56 -7.83 2.34 -9.95
C SER A 56 -7.30 1.20 -9.06
N ILE A 57 -7.69 1.12 -7.78
CA ILE A 57 -7.16 0.15 -6.82
C ILE A 57 -7.39 -1.30 -7.27
N THR A 58 -8.57 -1.62 -7.81
CA THR A 58 -8.88 -2.98 -8.28
C THR A 58 -8.02 -3.38 -9.49
N THR A 59 -7.73 -2.43 -10.38
CA THR A 59 -6.80 -2.66 -11.51
C THR A 59 -5.38 -2.91 -10.99
N TRP A 60 -4.91 -2.12 -10.02
CA TRP A 60 -3.59 -2.32 -9.42
C TRP A 60 -3.46 -3.64 -8.68
N LEU A 61 -4.47 -4.04 -7.89
CA LEU A 61 -4.49 -5.34 -7.22
C LEU A 61 -4.37 -6.48 -8.24
N LYS A 62 -5.17 -6.43 -9.30
CA LYS A 62 -5.11 -7.41 -10.38
C LYS A 62 -3.70 -7.47 -11.00
N ASP A 63 -3.12 -6.31 -11.33
CA ASP A 63 -1.78 -6.23 -11.89
C ASP A 63 -0.71 -6.79 -10.93
N ILE A 64 -0.86 -6.57 -9.62
CA ILE A 64 0.05 -7.11 -8.58
C ILE A 64 0.02 -8.63 -8.62
N TYR A 65 -1.16 -9.24 -8.50
CA TYR A 65 -1.28 -10.69 -8.49
C TYR A 65 -0.86 -11.34 -9.81
N GLU A 66 -1.20 -10.73 -10.95
CA GLU A 66 -0.78 -11.24 -12.27
C GLU A 66 0.75 -11.22 -12.49
N LYS A 67 1.47 -10.25 -11.90
CA LYS A 67 2.90 -10.02 -12.17
C LYS A 67 3.82 -10.52 -11.07
N ALA A 68 3.40 -10.43 -9.81
CA ALA A 68 4.19 -10.80 -8.63
C ALA A 68 3.80 -12.17 -8.07
N GLY A 69 2.60 -12.67 -8.39
CA GLY A 69 2.03 -13.91 -7.87
C GLY A 69 1.14 -13.67 -6.63
N ASP A 70 0.37 -14.69 -6.25
CA ASP A 70 -0.58 -14.62 -5.13
C ASP A 70 0.10 -14.70 -3.75
N GLU A 71 1.39 -15.02 -3.70
CA GLU A 71 2.18 -15.14 -2.47
C GLU A 71 2.72 -13.81 -1.94
N VAL A 72 2.30 -12.66 -2.49
CA VAL A 72 2.75 -11.34 -2.00
C VAL A 72 1.75 -10.73 -1.03
N ASP A 73 2.24 -10.11 0.04
CA ASP A 73 1.36 -9.41 0.99
C ASP A 73 0.99 -8.03 0.45
N VAL A 74 -0.26 -7.63 0.63
CA VAL A 74 -0.73 -6.34 0.15
C VAL A 74 -1.52 -5.67 1.25
N ILE A 75 -1.26 -4.38 1.47
CA ILE A 75 -2.04 -3.54 2.39
C ILE A 75 -2.68 -2.39 1.63
N LEU A 76 -3.95 -2.10 1.91
CA LEU A 76 -4.69 -0.99 1.30
C LEU A 76 -4.69 0.23 2.23
N LEU A 77 -4.27 1.39 1.73
CA LEU A 77 -4.27 2.65 2.46
C LEU A 77 -5.17 3.70 1.80
N GLY A 78 -6.13 4.23 2.58
CA GLY A 78 -6.84 5.46 2.26
C GLY A 78 -6.08 6.66 2.83
N ASN A 79 -5.23 7.32 2.03
CA ASN A 79 -4.39 8.42 2.48
C ASN A 79 -5.11 9.76 2.44
N LYS A 80 -4.53 10.75 3.13
CA LYS A 80 -5.03 12.12 3.32
C LYS A 80 -6.29 12.21 4.20
N CYS A 81 -6.38 11.36 5.23
CA CYS A 81 -7.48 11.42 6.19
C CYS A 81 -7.56 12.74 6.98
N ASP A 82 -6.49 13.56 6.95
CA ASP A 82 -6.50 14.94 7.45
C ASP A 82 -7.44 15.87 6.65
N LYS A 83 -7.83 15.50 5.43
CA LYS A 83 -8.74 16.27 4.56
C LYS A 83 -10.19 15.78 4.64
N GLU A 84 -10.68 15.48 5.84
CA GLU A 84 -12.02 14.91 6.06
C GLU A 84 -13.15 15.75 5.42
N SER A 85 -13.04 17.08 5.45
CA SER A 85 -14.03 17.98 4.83
C SER A 85 -14.10 17.88 3.30
N GLU A 86 -13.05 17.35 2.66
CA GLU A 86 -12.96 17.16 1.21
C GLU A 86 -13.20 15.69 0.81
N ARG A 87 -13.60 14.83 1.76
CA ARG A 87 -13.79 13.40 1.53
C ARG A 87 -14.83 13.14 0.44
N VAL A 88 -14.45 12.35 -0.56
CA VAL A 88 -15.35 11.83 -1.59
C VAL A 88 -15.44 10.30 -1.56
N VAL A 89 -14.47 9.63 -0.94
CA VAL A 89 -14.47 8.18 -0.73
C VAL A 89 -14.82 7.90 0.74
N PRO A 90 -16.02 7.35 1.02
CA PRO A 90 -16.36 6.92 2.38
C PRO A 90 -15.45 5.81 2.85
N LYS A 91 -15.05 5.85 4.13
CA LYS A 91 -14.18 4.83 4.74
C LYS A 91 -14.69 3.40 4.53
N GLN A 92 -16.01 3.21 4.59
CA GLN A 92 -16.66 1.91 4.40
C GLN A 92 -16.40 1.30 3.01
N LYS A 93 -16.11 2.11 1.98
CA LYS A 93 -15.73 1.59 0.67
C LYS A 93 -14.33 0.96 0.70
N GLY A 94 -13.39 1.58 1.40
CA GLY A 94 -12.05 1.03 1.62
C GLY A 94 -12.11 -0.26 2.45
N GLU A 95 -12.84 -0.23 3.57
CA GLU A 95 -13.05 -1.40 4.44
C GLU A 95 -13.69 -2.57 3.67
N LYS A 96 -14.74 -2.29 2.90
CA LYS A 96 -15.41 -3.32 2.09
C LYS A 96 -14.48 -3.91 1.03
N LEU A 97 -13.75 -3.07 0.29
CA LEU A 97 -12.83 -3.53 -0.75
C LEU A 97 -11.71 -4.41 -0.17
N ALA A 98 -11.13 -3.97 0.96
CA ALA A 98 -10.10 -4.73 1.65
C ALA A 98 -10.62 -6.07 2.16
N TRP A 99 -11.82 -6.10 2.73
CA TRP A 99 -12.49 -7.33 3.16
C TRP A 99 -12.77 -8.29 2.00
N GLU A 100 -13.24 -7.78 0.85
CA GLU A 100 -13.50 -8.60 -0.36
C GLU A 100 -12.22 -9.25 -0.91
N HIS A 101 -11.06 -8.61 -0.72
CA HIS A 101 -9.76 -9.12 -1.14
C HIS A 101 -8.94 -9.80 -0.03
N GLY A 102 -9.45 -9.83 1.21
CA GLY A 102 -8.74 -10.44 2.34
C GLY A 102 -7.43 -9.75 2.72
N ILE A 103 -7.34 -8.43 2.53
CA ILE A 103 -6.13 -7.63 2.81
C ILE A 103 -6.37 -6.62 3.94
N PRO A 104 -5.35 -6.19 4.71
CA PRO A 104 -5.53 -5.18 5.74
C PRO A 104 -5.84 -3.79 5.16
N PHE A 105 -6.52 -2.97 5.95
CA PHE A 105 -6.88 -1.60 5.57
C PHE A 105 -6.65 -0.59 6.69
N PHE A 106 -6.05 0.54 6.32
CA PHE A 106 -5.89 1.71 7.19
C PHE A 106 -6.26 2.99 6.45
N GLU A 107 -6.87 3.94 7.16
CA GLU A 107 -6.81 5.33 6.73
C GLU A 107 -5.57 5.99 7.33
N THR A 108 -4.85 6.74 6.50
CA THR A 108 -3.56 7.33 6.87
C THR A 108 -3.53 8.82 6.54
N SER A 109 -2.66 9.55 7.23
CA SER A 109 -2.23 10.88 6.81
C SER A 109 -0.72 10.91 6.83
N ALA A 110 -0.11 10.96 5.66
CA ALA A 110 1.32 11.20 5.54
C ALA A 110 1.74 12.59 6.08
N LYS A 111 0.82 13.56 6.03
CA LYS A 111 1.05 14.93 6.51
C LYS A 111 1.08 15.00 8.03
N ASP A 112 0.10 14.38 8.68
CA ASP A 112 -0.09 14.43 10.12
C ASP A 112 0.50 13.19 10.84
N ASN A 113 1.18 12.32 10.09
CA ASN A 113 1.78 11.06 10.55
C ASN A 113 0.78 10.11 11.24
N VAL A 114 -0.43 9.99 10.69
CA VAL A 114 -1.50 9.13 11.22
C VAL A 114 -1.43 7.74 10.58
N ASN A 115 -1.35 6.70 11.41
CA ASN A 115 -1.36 5.27 11.04
C ASN A 115 -0.30 4.83 10.02
N VAL A 116 0.70 5.67 9.73
CA VAL A 116 1.76 5.34 8.76
C VAL A 116 2.63 4.21 9.31
N GLU A 117 3.11 4.34 10.55
CA GLU A 117 3.98 3.31 11.15
C GLU A 117 3.23 2.01 11.43
N ASP A 118 1.97 2.10 11.87
CA ASP A 118 1.12 0.93 12.13
C ASP A 118 0.86 0.13 10.86
N ALA A 119 0.52 0.81 9.76
CA ALA A 119 0.32 0.16 8.46
C ALA A 119 1.57 -0.58 7.98
N PHE A 120 2.76 0.04 8.07
CA PHE A 120 4.00 -0.63 7.72
C PHE A 120 4.32 -1.80 8.67
N SER A 121 4.02 -1.66 9.96
CA SER A 121 4.26 -2.72 10.95
C SER A 121 3.42 -3.96 10.67
N VAL A 122 2.13 -3.79 10.37
CA VAL A 122 1.24 -4.91 9.99
C VAL A 122 1.73 -5.61 8.72
N LEU A 123 2.09 -4.84 7.68
CA LEU A 123 2.61 -5.46 6.46
C LEU A 123 3.90 -6.25 6.72
N ILE A 124 4.78 -5.75 7.58
CA ILE A 124 6.03 -6.43 7.93
C ILE A 124 5.76 -7.70 8.73
N GLU A 125 4.78 -7.68 9.63
CA GLU A 125 4.32 -8.85 10.37
C GLU A 125 3.83 -9.94 9.42
N GLU A 126 2.91 -9.62 8.52
CA GLU A 126 2.38 -10.58 7.52
C GLU A 126 3.49 -11.18 6.64
N ILE A 127 4.45 -10.37 6.20
CA ILE A 127 5.60 -10.84 5.40
C ILE A 127 6.51 -11.80 6.19
N LEU A 128 6.68 -11.58 7.50
CA LEU A 128 7.58 -12.36 8.35
C LEU A 128 6.92 -13.62 8.93
N GLU A 129 5.59 -13.66 9.04
CA GLU A 129 4.83 -14.78 9.58
C GLU A 129 4.50 -15.88 8.55
N LYS A 130 4.89 -15.70 7.28
CA LYS A 130 4.87 -16.75 6.25
C LYS A 130 5.87 -17.87 6.53
#